data_AF-A0A523W547-F1
#
_entry.id   AF-A0A523W547-F1
#
_cell.length_a   1.000
_cell.length_b   1.000
_cell.length_c   1.000
_cell.angle_alpha   90.00
_cell.angle_beta   90.00
_cell.angle_gamma   90.00
#
_symmetry.space_group_name_H-M   'P 1'
#
loop_
_entity.id
_entity.type
_entity.pdbx_description
1 polymer ?
#
loop_
_entity_poly.entity_id
_entity_poly.type
_entity_poly.pdbx_seq_one_letter_code
_entity_poly.pdbx_strand_id
1 'polypeptide(L)'
;MPLFMVKKEMFDLYRFGKRDVELRAVKPQWKNSKVGDIGTIQCGKNIYRKKITKIHKGTLARIFLEVDYKRIFPEASTVFEAVKAVKELYPKAEEFMAFELEDIV
;
A
#
# COMPACT_ATOMS: atom_id res chain seq x y z
N MET A 1 14.54 4.80 -0.16
CA MET A 1 13.28 5.58 -0.04
C MET A 1 12.30 5.07 -1.08
N PRO A 2 11.42 4.12 -0.74
CA PRO A 2 10.42 3.62 -1.68
C PRO A 2 9.48 4.76 -2.14
N LEU A 3 9.24 4.83 -3.45
CA LEU A 3 8.39 5.84 -4.09
C LEU A 3 7.08 5.22 -4.60
N PHE A 4 5.98 5.53 -3.94
CA PHE A 4 4.64 5.06 -4.28
C PHE A 4 3.90 6.10 -5.14
N MET A 5 3.96 5.93 -6.45
CA MET A 5 3.12 6.72 -7.36
C MET A 5 1.67 6.23 -7.28
N VAL A 6 0.74 7.16 -7.05
CA VAL A 6 -0.69 6.87 -6.88
C VAL A 6 -1.55 7.89 -7.63
N LYS A 7 -2.79 7.50 -7.95
CA LYS A 7 -3.80 8.42 -8.47
C LYS A 7 -4.26 9.41 -7.39
N LYS A 8 -4.93 10.49 -7.80
CA LYS A 8 -5.33 11.59 -6.93
C LYS A 8 -6.27 11.11 -5.81
N GLU A 9 -7.22 10.26 -6.14
CA GLU A 9 -8.20 9.72 -5.20
C GLU A 9 -7.49 8.95 -4.08
N MET A 10 -6.53 8.10 -4.45
CA MET A 10 -5.73 7.33 -3.50
C MET A 10 -4.80 8.22 -2.66
N PHE A 11 -4.21 9.25 -3.28
CA PHE A 11 -3.40 10.24 -2.56
C PHE A 11 -4.20 10.95 -1.46
N ASP A 12 -5.45 11.31 -1.77
CA ASP A 12 -6.33 12.00 -0.83
C ASP A 12 -6.73 11.08 0.33
N LEU A 13 -6.89 9.78 0.11
CA LEU A 13 -7.11 8.82 1.19
C LEU A 13 -5.94 8.80 2.20
N TYR A 14 -4.69 8.87 1.72
CA TYR A 14 -3.54 9.00 2.62
C TYR A 14 -3.51 10.35 3.34
N ARG A 15 -3.80 11.43 2.62
CA ARG A 15 -3.82 12.79 3.17
C ARG A 15 -4.86 12.95 4.28
N PHE A 16 -6.02 12.31 4.14
CA PHE A 16 -7.11 12.38 5.12
C PHE A 16 -7.08 11.24 6.15
N GLY A 17 -6.00 10.46 6.21
CA GLY A 17 -5.86 9.37 7.18
C GLY A 17 -6.85 8.21 7.00
N LYS A 18 -7.51 8.11 5.84
CA LYS A 18 -8.43 7.01 5.52
C LYS A 18 -7.71 5.77 5.02
N ARG A 19 -6.44 5.91 4.64
CA ARG A 19 -5.57 4.84 4.16
C ARG A 19 -4.18 5.01 4.74
N ASP A 20 -3.66 3.95 5.32
CA ASP A 20 -2.34 3.89 5.95
C ASP A 20 -1.53 2.67 5.51
N VAL A 21 -2.07 1.84 4.60
CA VAL A 21 -1.34 0.71 4.03
C VAL A 21 -1.22 0.81 2.50
N GLU A 22 0.01 0.76 2.02
CA GLU A 22 0.32 0.68 0.58
C GLU A 22 0.58 -0.78 0.19
N LEU A 23 -0.11 -1.27 -0.85
CA LEU A 23 0.06 -2.63 -1.36
C LEU A 23 0.67 -2.58 -2.75
N ARG A 24 1.75 -3.33 -2.96
CA ARG A 24 2.43 -3.45 -4.26
C ARG A 24 2.71 -4.91 -4.59
N ALA A 25 2.63 -5.27 -5.86
CA ALA A 25 3.24 -6.53 -6.33
C ALA A 25 4.75 -6.53 -5.99
N VAL A 26 5.29 -7.68 -5.59
CA VAL A 26 6.74 -7.82 -5.29
C VAL A 26 7.54 -7.46 -6.54
N LYS A 27 8.44 -6.49 -6.40
CA LYS A 27 9.41 -6.08 -7.42
C LYS A 27 10.76 -5.82 -6.76
N PRO A 28 11.89 -5.94 -7.50
CA PRO A 28 13.23 -5.68 -6.95
C PRO A 28 13.34 -4.34 -6.21
N GLN A 29 12.71 -3.29 -6.73
CA GLN A 29 12.70 -1.95 -6.13
C GLN A 29 12.10 -1.89 -4.71
N TRP A 30 11.23 -2.84 -4.35
CA TRP A 30 10.58 -2.90 -3.04
C TRP A 30 11.30 -3.82 -2.06
N LYS A 31 12.02 -4.84 -2.56
CA LYS A 31 12.64 -5.89 -1.75
C LYS A 31 13.62 -5.36 -0.71
N ASN A 32 14.26 -4.23 -0.99
CA ASN A 32 15.24 -3.61 -0.09
C ASN A 32 14.63 -2.59 0.89
N SER A 33 13.30 -2.39 0.85
CA SER A 33 12.63 -1.52 1.80
C SER A 33 12.63 -2.17 3.18
N LYS A 34 12.89 -1.37 4.21
CA LYS A 34 12.94 -1.84 5.60
C LYS A 34 12.06 -0.98 6.51
N VAL A 35 11.68 -1.54 7.66
CA VAL A 35 11.04 -0.78 8.72
C VAL A 35 11.94 0.39 9.13
N GLY A 36 11.34 1.56 9.31
CA GLY A 36 12.02 2.83 9.55
C GLY A 36 12.35 3.63 8.30
N ASP A 37 12.30 3.04 7.10
CA ASP A 37 12.45 3.80 5.85
C ASP A 37 11.31 4.80 5.68
N ILE A 38 11.61 5.91 4.99
CA ILE A 38 10.59 6.85 4.55
C ILE A 38 9.99 6.38 3.22
N GLY A 39 8.68 6.14 3.21
CA GLY A 39 7.87 5.96 2.01
C GLY A 39 7.40 7.30 1.48
N THR A 40 7.60 7.55 0.20
CA THR A 40 7.11 8.75 -0.49
C THR A 40 5.88 8.39 -1.29
N ILE A 41 4.71 8.92 -0.92
CA ILE A 41 3.48 8.82 -1.69
C ILE A 41 3.44 10.04 -2.61
N GLN A 42 3.31 9.82 -3.93
CA GLN A 42 3.37 10.90 -4.91
C GLN A 42 2.19 10.85 -5.88
N CYS A 43 1.58 12.01 -6.11
CA CYS A 43 0.58 12.24 -7.14
C CYS A 43 0.91 13.55 -7.89
N GLY A 44 1.54 13.42 -9.07
CA GLY A 44 2.05 14.56 -9.81
C GLY A 44 3.10 15.34 -9.01
N LYS A 45 2.85 16.63 -8.78
CA LYS A 45 3.70 17.50 -7.94
C LYS A 45 3.43 17.37 -6.44
N ASN A 46 2.34 16.71 -6.05
CA ASN A 46 1.99 16.53 -4.64
C ASN A 46 2.74 15.34 -4.05
N ILE A 47 3.36 15.56 -2.90
CA ILE A 47 4.18 14.57 -2.19
C ILE A 47 3.72 14.48 -0.74
N TYR A 48 3.56 13.26 -0.24
CA TYR A 48 3.33 12.97 1.16
C TYR A 48 4.34 11.94 1.64
N ARG A 49 5.06 12.23 2.72
CA ARG A 49 6.10 11.34 3.25
C ARG A 49 5.60 10.70 4.53
N LYS A 50 5.69 9.38 4.60
CA LYS A 50 5.32 8.59 5.77
C LYS A 50 6.44 7.63 6.15
N LYS A 51 6.56 7.31 7.42
CA LYS A 51 7.50 6.30 7.93
C LYS A 51 6.89 4.92 7.76
N ILE A 52 7.67 3.96 7.24
CA ILE A 52 7.27 2.55 7.19
C ILE A 52 7.45 1.97 8.59
N THR A 53 6.36 1.49 9.19
CA THR A 53 6.37 0.88 10.53
C THR A 53 6.31 -0.63 10.49
N LYS A 54 5.74 -1.20 9.43
CA LYS A 54 5.68 -2.65 9.22
C LYS A 54 5.67 -3.00 7.74
N ILE A 55 6.22 -4.16 7.40
CA ILE A 55 6.22 -4.71 6.05
C ILE A 55 5.73 -6.15 6.12
N HIS A 56 4.67 -6.44 5.37
CA HIS A 56 4.17 -7.79 5.14
C HIS A 56 4.58 -8.23 3.75
N LYS A 57 4.89 -9.53 3.58
CA LYS A 57 5.20 -10.11 2.28
C LYS A 57 4.58 -11.49 2.16
N GLY A 58 3.99 -11.76 1.00
CA GLY A 58 3.48 -13.10 0.67
C GLY A 58 2.34 -13.03 -0.34
N THR A 59 1.52 -14.07 -0.36
CA THR A 59 0.30 -14.08 -1.17
C THR A 59 -0.70 -13.05 -0.66
N LEU A 60 -1.62 -12.60 -1.53
CA LEU A 60 -2.66 -11.66 -1.13
C LEU A 60 -3.52 -12.19 0.02
N ALA A 61 -3.85 -13.48 0.01
CA ALA A 61 -4.59 -14.13 1.08
C ALA A 61 -3.87 -14.02 2.42
N ARG A 62 -2.55 -14.25 2.46
CA ARG A 62 -1.76 -14.12 3.68
C ARG A 62 -1.73 -12.68 4.19
N ILE A 63 -1.59 -11.71 3.31
CA ILE A 63 -1.62 -10.29 3.69
C ILE A 63 -2.98 -9.93 4.29
N PHE A 64 -4.09 -10.35 3.68
CA PHE A 64 -5.43 -10.06 4.20
C PHE A 64 -5.80 -10.82 5.48
N LEU A 65 -5.05 -11.84 5.87
CA LEU A 65 -5.16 -12.46 7.22
C LEU A 65 -4.49 -11.61 8.30
N GLU A 66 -3.45 -10.85 7.95
CA GLU A 66 -2.65 -10.07 8.89
C GLU A 66 -3.01 -8.57 8.89
N VAL A 67 -3.61 -8.08 7.81
CA VAL A 67 -3.92 -6.68 7.56
C VAL A 67 -5.36 -6.55 7.10
N ASP A 68 -6.14 -5.71 7.78
CA ASP A 68 -7.50 -5.39 7.33
C ASP A 68 -7.48 -4.80 5.92
N TYR A 69 -8.20 -5.44 5.00
CA TYR A 69 -8.29 -5.00 3.60
C TYR A 69 -8.80 -3.56 3.48
N LYS A 70 -9.61 -3.06 4.42
CA LYS A 70 -10.11 -1.68 4.43
C LYS A 70 -9.00 -0.66 4.64
N ARG A 71 -7.90 -1.02 5.29
CA ARG A 71 -6.71 -0.16 5.43
C ARG A 71 -5.94 0.01 4.12
N ILE A 72 -6.15 -0.89 3.16
CA ILE A 72 -5.54 -0.88 1.82
C ILE A 72 -6.52 -0.31 0.78
N PHE A 73 -7.78 -0.76 0.85
CA PHE A 73 -8.88 -0.38 -0.04
C PHE A 73 -10.10 0.08 0.78
N PRO A 74 -10.10 1.33 1.28
CA PRO A 74 -11.17 1.82 2.17
C PRO A 74 -12.56 1.86 1.52
N GLU A 75 -12.62 1.89 0.19
CA GLU A 75 -13.86 1.91 -0.58
C GLU A 75 -14.44 0.52 -0.82
N ALA A 76 -13.68 -0.55 -0.59
CA ALA A 76 -14.17 -1.91 -0.74
C ALA A 76 -15.13 -2.25 0.41
N SER A 77 -16.35 -2.66 0.06
CA SER A 77 -17.37 -3.12 1.01
C SER A 77 -17.13 -4.55 1.47
N THR A 78 -16.41 -5.34 0.65
CA THR A 78 -16.11 -6.74 0.94
C THR A 78 -14.66 -7.10 0.61
N VAL A 79 -14.17 -8.20 1.20
CA VAL A 79 -12.85 -8.77 0.85
C VAL A 79 -12.79 -9.13 -0.64
N PHE A 80 -13.90 -9.61 -1.23
CA PHE A 80 -13.95 -9.96 -2.65
C PHE A 80 -13.73 -8.76 -3.56
N GLU A 81 -14.30 -7.60 -3.23
CA GLU A 81 -14.05 -6.34 -3.95
C GLU A 81 -12.60 -5.90 -3.83
N ALA A 82 -12.01 -6.01 -2.63
CA ALA A 82 -10.58 -5.72 -2.45
C ALA A 82 -9.69 -6.66 -3.28
N VAL A 83 -9.99 -7.98 -3.29
CA VAL A 83 -9.28 -8.96 -4.13
C VAL A 83 -9.42 -8.60 -5.62
N LYS A 84 -10.63 -8.23 -6.07
CA LYS A 84 -10.87 -7.81 -7.44
C LYS A 84 -10.04 -6.58 -7.81
N ALA A 85 -10.03 -5.55 -6.97
CA ALA A 85 -9.22 -4.35 -7.18
C ALA A 85 -7.72 -4.66 -7.30
N VAL A 86 -7.20 -5.57 -6.48
CA VAL A 86 -5.79 -6.01 -6.57
C VAL A 86 -5.51 -6.73 -7.89
N LYS A 87 -6.41 -7.63 -8.33
CA LYS A 87 -6.25 -8.37 -9.59
C LYS A 87 -6.33 -7.45 -10.81
N GLU A 88 -7.14 -6.40 -10.78
CA GLU A 88 -7.18 -5.39 -11.83
C GLU A 88 -5.88 -4.58 -11.89
N LEU A 89 -5.29 -4.24 -10.74
CA LEU A 89 -4.01 -3.53 -10.67
C LEU A 89 -2.82 -4.40 -11.06
N TYR A 90 -2.83 -5.68 -10.67
CA TYR A 90 -1.71 -6.60 -10.77
C TYR A 90 -2.14 -7.99 -11.28
N PRO A 91 -2.60 -8.11 -12.53
CA PRO A 91 -3.25 -9.33 -13.03
C PRO A 91 -2.34 -10.56 -13.07
N LYS A 92 -1.01 -10.35 -13.09
CA LYS A 92 0.01 -11.42 -13.17
C LYS A 92 0.83 -11.59 -11.89
N ALA A 93 0.49 -10.88 -10.82
CA ALA A 93 1.26 -10.94 -9.58
C ALA A 93 0.76 -12.05 -8.66
N GLU A 94 1.69 -12.88 -8.19
CA GLU A 94 1.41 -13.96 -7.23
C GLU A 94 1.81 -13.57 -5.80
N GLU A 95 2.84 -12.73 -5.66
CA GLU A 95 3.31 -12.20 -4.39
C GLU A 95 3.20 -10.68 -4.32
N PHE A 96 2.91 -10.20 -3.11
CA PHE A 96 2.71 -8.81 -2.77
C PHE A 96 3.53 -8.41 -1.55
N MET A 97 3.73 -7.10 -1.42
CA MET A 97 4.21 -6.45 -0.20
C MET A 97 3.19 -5.41 0.24
N ALA A 98 2.87 -5.40 1.53
CA ALA A 98 2.08 -4.35 2.16
C ALA A 98 2.95 -3.57 3.14
N PHE A 99 2.91 -2.25 3.05
CA PHE A 99 3.69 -1.33 3.87
C PHE A 99 2.72 -0.56 4.77
N GLU A 100 2.80 -0.77 6.08
CA GLU A 100 2.10 0.08 7.05
C GLU A 100 2.86 1.40 7.21
N LEU A 101 2.14 2.52 7.13
CA LEU A 101 2.69 3.86 7.01
C LEU A 101 2.14 4.80 8.07
N GLU A 102 3.02 5.48 8.80
CA GLU A 102 2.66 6.49 9.80
C GLU A 102 3.17 7.89 9.41
N ASP A 103 2.50 8.92 9.91
CA ASP A 103 2.97 10.30 9.75
C ASP A 103 4.31 10.51 10.46
N ILE A 104 5.15 11.34 9.87
CA ILE A 104 6.43 11.74 10.46
C ILE A 104 6.12 12.92 11.38
N VAL A 105 6.28 12.71 12.69
CA VAL A 105 6.21 13.77 13.71
C VAL A 105 7.50 14.60 13.67
#